data_AF-A0A838SGP8-F1
#
_entry.id   AF-A0A838SGP8-F1
#
_cell.length_a   1.000
_cell.length_b   1.000
_cell.length_c   1.000
_cell.angle_alpha   90.00
_cell.angle_beta   90.00
_cell.angle_gamma   90.00
#
_symmetry.space_group_name_H-M   'P 1'
#
loop_
_entity.id
_entity.type
_entity.pdbx_description
1 polymer ?
#
loop_
_entity_poly.entity_id
_entity_poly.type
_entity_poly.pdbx_seq_one_letter_code
_entity_poly.pdbx_strand_id
1 'polypeptide(L)' 'MSTNRIRRYTVFLNQDLVDFSKPIIVETNGAISVEGMVEPTIETLLQEARHRPDPHILFPAKLTIDVPSSNAVNEQ' A
#
# COMPACT_ATOMS: atom_id res chain seq x y z
N MET A 1 -2.03 1.61 -17.52
CA MET A 1 -0.86 2.49 -17.25
C MET A 1 0.15 1.66 -16.48
N SER A 2 1.34 1.39 -17.05
CA SER A 2 2.34 0.51 -16.43
C SER A 2 3.24 1.31 -15.50
N THR A 3 3.39 0.90 -14.23
CA THR A 3 4.26 1.56 -13.23
C THR A 3 5.75 1.24 -13.42
N ASN A 4 6.17 0.90 -14.64
CA ASN A 4 7.44 0.25 -14.98
C ASN A 4 8.71 1.08 -14.71
N ARG A 5 8.58 2.32 -14.22
CA ARG A 5 9.69 3.20 -13.82
C ARG A 5 9.62 3.64 -12.36
N ILE A 6 8.57 3.26 -11.64
CA ILE A 6 8.42 3.54 -10.23
C ILE A 6 9.21 2.48 -9.47
N ARG A 7 10.12 2.89 -8.58
CA ARG A 7 10.88 1.98 -7.72
C ARG A 7 10.20 1.75 -6.37
N ARG A 8 9.44 2.74 -5.91
CA ARG A 8 8.76 2.74 -4.63
C ARG A 8 7.54 3.63 -4.70
N TYR A 9 6.46 3.21 -4.07
CA TYR A 9 5.26 4.02 -3.92
C TYR A 9 4.64 3.81 -2.54
N THR A 10 3.70 4.68 -2.19
CA THR A 10 2.97 4.60 -0.93
C THR A 10 1.49 4.44 -1.21
N VAL A 11 0.88 3.48 -0.54
CA VAL A 11 -0.56 3.23 -0.56
C VAL A 11 -1.14 3.65 0.77
N PHE A 12 -2.25 4.38 0.70
CA PHE A 12 -3.05 4.78 1.85
C PHE A 12 -4.34 3.98 1.84
N LEU A 13 -4.68 3.36 2.97
CA LEU A 13 -5.80 2.44 3.08
C LEU A 13 -6.75 2.91 4.18
N ASN A 14 -8.04 2.72 3.96
CA ASN A 14 -9.11 2.94 4.92
C ASN A 14 -10.11 1.77 4.86
N GLN A 15 -11.10 1.80 5.74
CA GLN A 15 -12.06 0.70 5.90
C GLN A 15 -13.04 0.55 4.72
N ASP A 16 -13.21 1.60 3.91
CA ASP A 16 -14.05 1.54 2.71
C ASP A 16 -13.35 0.79 1.57
N LEU A 17 -12.02 0.73 1.59
CA LEU A 17 -11.19 0.10 0.58
C LEU A 17 -10.82 -1.36 0.93
N VAL A 18 -10.57 -1.63 2.21
CA VAL A 18 -10.07 -2.93 2.68
C VAL A 18 -10.65 -3.32 4.03
N ASP A 19 -10.80 -4.62 4.23
CA ASP A 19 -11.13 -5.21 5.52
C ASP A 19 -9.83 -5.55 6.28
N PHE A 20 -9.46 -4.70 7.24
CA PHE A 20 -8.24 -4.89 8.05
C PHE A 20 -8.29 -6.10 8.99
N SER A 21 -9.45 -6.76 9.15
CA SER A 21 -9.53 -8.01 9.92
C SER A 21 -8.95 -9.22 9.17
N LYS A 22 -8.58 -9.04 7.90
CA LYS A 22 -8.02 -10.08 7.03
C LYS A 22 -6.63 -9.68 6.52
N PRO A 23 -5.81 -10.66 6.11
CA PRO A 23 -4.58 -10.37 5.40
C PRO A 23 -4.86 -9.60 4.11
N ILE A 24 -4.05 -8.60 3.83
CA ILE A 24 -4.08 -7.80 2.62
C ILE A 24 -2.95 -8.27 1.69
N ILE A 25 -3.29 -8.46 0.42
CA ILE A 25 -2.33 -8.76 -0.65
C ILE A 25 -2.24 -7.52 -1.55
N VAL A 26 -1.03 -7.03 -1.77
CA VAL A 26 -0.76 -5.98 -2.76
C VAL A 26 0.03 -6.57 -3.91
N GLU A 27 -0.59 -6.53 -5.09
CA GLU A 27 0.01 -6.96 -6.34
C GLU A 27 0.49 -5.75 -7.16
N THR A 28 1.75 -5.77 -7.59
CA THR A 28 2.33 -4.77 -8.48
C THR A 28 2.75 -5.45 -9.77
N ASN A 29 2.18 -5.02 -10.90
CA ASN A 29 2.54 -5.53 -12.23
C ASN A 29 2.46 -7.06 -12.35
N GLY A 30 1.46 -7.72 -11.75
CA GLY A 30 1.34 -9.19 -11.81
C GLY A 30 2.08 -9.92 -10.69
N ALA A 31 2.88 -9.24 -9.87
CA ALA A 31 3.69 -9.85 -8.83
C ALA A 31 3.26 -9.38 -7.43
N ILE A 32 3.09 -10.33 -6.51
CA ILE A 32 2.82 -10.03 -5.09
C ILE A 32 4.02 -9.26 -4.53
N SER A 33 3.76 -8.03 -4.08
CA SER A 33 4.76 -7.15 -3.48
C SER A 33 4.70 -7.14 -1.96
N VAL A 34 3.48 -7.31 -1.40
CA VAL A 34 3.24 -7.42 0.04
C VAL A 34 2.10 -8.41 0.27
N GLU A 35 2.24 -9.27 1.27
CA GLU A 35 1.17 -10.10 1.80
C GLU A 35 1.27 -10.09 3.34
N GLY A 36 0.17 -9.77 4.02
CA GLY A 36 0.13 -9.84 5.48
C GLY A 36 -0.94 -8.99 6.13
N MET A 37 -0.96 -9.00 7.46
CA MET A 37 -1.85 -8.14 8.25
C MET A 37 -1.36 -6.69 8.21
N VAL A 38 -2.31 -5.77 8.05
CA VAL A 38 -2.02 -4.33 8.07
C VAL A 38 -2.81 -3.74 9.23
N GLU A 39 -2.09 -3.17 10.20
CA GLU A 39 -2.72 -2.59 11.37
C GLU A 39 -3.00 -1.09 11.16
N PRO A 40 -4.28 -0.67 11.19
CA PRO A 40 -4.63 0.74 11.20
C PRO A 40 -4.18 1.39 12.52
N THR A 41 -3.52 2.55 12.46
CA THR A 41 -3.03 3.26 13.64
C THR A 41 -3.57 4.69 13.73
N ILE A 42 -3.86 5.14 14.95
CA ILE A 42 -4.30 6.52 15.22
C ILE A 42 -3.19 7.51 14.89
N GLU A 43 -1.92 7.15 15.10
CA GLU A 43 -0.78 7.98 14.75
C GLU A 43 -0.75 8.28 13.25
N THR A 44 -0.88 7.23 12.40
CA THR A 44 -0.93 7.39 10.94
C THR A 44 -2.13 8.25 10.54
N LEU A 45 -3.30 8.01 11.15
CA LEU A 45 -4.51 8.78 10.91
C LEU A 45 -4.30 10.28 11.18
N LEU A 46 -3.72 10.63 12.33
CA LEU A 46 -3.47 12.02 12.73
C LEU A 46 -2.39 12.69 11.87
N GLN A 47 -1.36 11.95 11.49
CA GLN A 47 -0.33 12.44 10.58
C GLN A 47 -0.95 12.77 9.21
N GLU A 48 -1.77 11.88 8.65
CA GLU A 48 -2.42 12.08 7.36
C GLU A 48 -3.47 13.20 7.40
N ALA A 49 -4.25 13.31 8.48
CA ALA A 49 -5.23 14.37 8.67
C ALA A 49 -4.61 15.78 8.64
N ARG A 50 -3.35 15.92 9.10
CA ARG A 50 -2.62 17.19 9.04
C ARG A 50 -2.18 17.57 7.63
N HIS A 51 -1.94 16.58 6.77
CA HIS A 51 -1.43 16.79 5.42
C HIS A 51 -2.52 16.93 4.35
N ARG A 52 -3.79 16.65 4.68
CA ARG A 52 -4.90 16.64 3.74
C ARG A 52 -5.92 17.74 4.05
N PRO A 53 -6.38 18.50 3.03
CA PRO A 53 -7.38 19.55 3.23
C PRO A 53 -8.80 19.02 3.42
N ASP A 54 -9.07 17.75 3.07
CA ASP A 54 -10.37 17.12 3.24
C ASP A 54 -10.36 16.16 4.46
N PRO A 55 -11.04 16.52 5.57
CA PRO A 55 -11.10 15.69 6.77
C PRO A 55 -12.01 14.46 6.63
N HIS A 56 -12.80 14.36 5.55
CA HIS A 56 -13.65 13.19 5.31
C HIS A 56 -12.87 12.02 4.70
N ILE A 57 -11.65 12.25 4.23
CA ILE A 57 -10.80 11.22 3.63
C ILE A 57 -9.60 10.96 4.54
N LEU A 58 -9.83 10.11 5.54
CA LEU A 58 -8.81 9.70 6.49
C LEU A 58 -8.28 8.30 6.17
N PHE A 59 -6.97 8.13 6.33
CA PHE A 59 -6.28 6.87 6.04
C PHE A 59 -5.52 6.39 7.27
N PRO A 60 -6.10 5.48 8.06
CA PRO A 60 -5.43 4.96 9.25
C PRO A 60 -4.25 4.04 8.94
N ALA A 61 -4.07 3.59 7.71
CA ALA A 61 -2.97 2.71 7.32
C ALA A 61 -2.20 3.26 6.11
N LYS A 62 -0.88 3.10 6.17
CA LYS A 62 0.09 3.55 5.16
C LYS A 62 1.09 2.44 4.89
N LEU A 63 1.16 2.00 3.64
CA LEU A 63 2.12 0.99 3.20
C LEU A 63 3.10 1.61 2.23
N THR A 64 4.39 1.47 2.50
CA THR A 64 5.45 1.82 1.55
C THR A 64 5.92 0.55 0.86
N ILE A 65 5.77 0.50 -0.47
CA ILE A 65 5.95 -0.70 -1.26
C ILE A 65 7.06 -0.45 -2.26
N ASP A 66 8.07 -1.33 -2.23
CA ASP A 66 9.10 -1.40 -3.25
C ASP A 66 8.58 -2.19 -4.46
N VAL A 67 8.74 -1.64 -5.65
CA VAL A 67 8.31 -2.30 -6.89
C VAL A 67 9.31 -3.42 -7.18
N PRO A 68 8.85 -4.68 -7.30
CA PRO A 68 9.72 -5.78 -7.66
C PRO A 68 10.42 -5.46 -8.99
N SER A 69 11.74 -5.57 -9.00
CA SER A 69 12.49 -5.49 -10.25
C SER A 69 12.13 -6.70 -11.10
N SER A 70 11.71 -6.51 -12.34
CA SER A 70 11.51 -7.59 -13.32
C SER A 70 12.86 -8.23 -13.67
N ASN A 71 13.47 -8.97 -12.75
CA ASN A 71 14.70 -9.72 -12.99
C ASN A 71 14.84 -10.88 -11.98
N ALA A 72 13.88 -11.80 -12.00
CA ALA A 72 14.01 -13.11 -11.35
C ALA A 72 12.97 -14.06 -11.94
N VAL A 73 13.33 -14.78 -13.02
CA VAL A 73 13.17 -16.23 -13.25
C VAL A 73 13.23 -16.54 -14.75
N ASN A 74 14.43 -16.83 -15.23
CA ASN A 74 14.67 -17.74 -16.36
C ASN A 74 16.09 -18.26 -16.18
N GLU A 75 16.22 -19.37 -15.45
CA GLU A 75 17.35 -20.31 -15.49
C GLU A 75 16.96 -21.52 -14.64
N GLN A 76 16.30 -22.49 -15.29
CA GLN A 76 16.64 -23.92 -15.25
C GLN A 76 15.80 -24.68 -16.27
#